data_AF-A0A920F0G0-F1
#
_entry.id   AF-A0A920F0G0-F1
#
_cell.length_a   1.000
_cell.length_b   1.000
_cell.length_c   1.000
_cell.angle_alpha   90.00
_cell.angle_beta   90.00
_cell.angle_gamma   90.00
#
_symmetry.space_group_name_H-M   'P 1'
#
loop_
_entity.id
_entity.type
_entity.pdbx_description
1 polymer ?
#
loop_
_entity_poly.entity_id
_entity_poly.type
_entity_poly.pdbx_seq_one_letter_code
_entity_poly.pdbx_strand_id
1 'polypeptide(L)'
;MPLDLPSSSIEMASKGNLGIELHLNKVPCREEKMTPYEIMLSESQERMLIVLENGKENLAKKIFDKWNLDFAVIGKTTDSQKNRIIF
;
A
#
# COMPACT_ATOMS: atom_id res chain seq x y z
N MET A 1 9.60 17.70 5.60
CA MET A 1 9.94 17.10 4.29
C MET A 1 9.10 15.84 4.19
N PRO A 2 8.15 15.77 3.26
CA PRO A 2 7.11 14.75 3.23
C PRO A 2 7.68 13.43 2.70
N LEU A 3 7.41 12.32 3.38
CA LEU A 3 7.88 10.99 3.01
C LEU A 3 6.76 10.24 2.29
N ASP A 4 6.88 10.17 0.97
CA ASP A 4 5.95 9.50 0.05
C ASP A 4 5.76 7.99 0.37
N LEU A 5 4.54 7.50 0.17
CA LEU A 5 4.10 6.09 0.28
C LEU A 5 5.06 5.06 -0.38
N PRO A 6 5.56 5.29 -1.61
CA PRO A 6 6.55 4.42 -2.23
C PRO A 6 7.89 4.40 -1.48
N SER A 7 8.34 5.52 -0.92
CA SER A 7 9.61 5.60 -0.19
C SER A 7 9.58 4.76 1.09
N SER A 8 8.51 4.89 1.89
CA SER A 8 8.33 4.09 3.10
C SER A 8 8.14 2.60 2.82
N SER A 9 7.42 2.25 1.76
CA SER A 9 7.26 0.85 1.32
C SER A 9 8.60 0.24 0.88
N ILE A 10 9.38 0.98 0.08
CA ILE A 10 10.71 0.54 -0.38
C ILE A 10 11.69 0.40 0.78
N GLU A 11 11.65 1.29 1.78
CA GLU A 11 12.53 1.20 2.95
C GLU A 11 12.22 -0.04 3.81
N MET A 12 10.94 -0.38 3.99
CA MET A 12 10.53 -1.61 4.68
C MET A 12 10.93 -2.88 3.90
N ALA A 13 10.83 -2.86 2.56
CA ALA A 13 11.29 -3.94 1.70
C ALA A 13 12.80 -4.19 1.83
N SER A 14 13.57 -3.11 1.73
CA SER A 14 15.04 -3.11 1.73
C SER A 14 15.61 -3.66 3.04
N LYS A 15 15.01 -3.33 4.19
CA LYS A 15 15.41 -3.89 5.49
C LYS A 15 15.11 -5.39 5.64
N GLY A 16 14.20 -5.94 4.84
CA GLY A 16 13.83 -7.36 4.86
C GLY A 16 14.55 -8.24 3.83
N ASN A 17 15.35 -7.66 2.92
CA ASN A 17 15.90 -8.35 1.73
C ASN A 17 14.80 -8.96 0.81
N LEU A 18 13.59 -8.43 0.92
CA LEU A 18 12.39 -8.81 0.16
C LEU A 18 12.06 -7.68 -0.81
N GLY A 19 11.44 -8.00 -1.94
CA GLY A 19 10.89 -7.01 -2.87
C GLY A 19 9.41 -6.84 -2.64
N ILE A 20 8.84 -5.77 -3.18
CA ILE A 20 7.42 -5.49 -3.07
C ILE A 20 6.82 -5.32 -4.46
N GLU A 21 5.69 -5.97 -4.70
CA GLU A 21 4.82 -5.69 -5.83
C GLU A 21 3.59 -4.92 -5.35
N LEU A 22 3.46 -3.66 -5.74
CA LEU A 22 2.32 -2.78 -5.43
C LEU A 22 1.54 -2.47 -6.70
N HIS A 23 0.22 -2.52 -6.60
CA HIS A 23 -0.76 -2.21 -7.64
C HIS A 23 -1.52 -0.95 -7.22
N LEU A 24 -1.15 0.19 -7.81
CA LEU A 24 -1.70 1.49 -7.43
C LEU A 24 -3.15 1.70 -7.90
N ASN A 25 -3.58 1.01 -8.96
CA ASN A 25 -4.99 0.97 -9.36
C ASN A 25 -5.94 0.36 -8.32
N LYS A 26 -5.43 -0.42 -7.37
CA LYS A 26 -6.21 -1.00 -6.28
C LYS A 26 -6.28 -0.10 -5.06
N VAL A 27 -5.57 1.02 -5.04
CA VAL A 27 -5.59 1.95 -3.93
C VAL A 27 -6.97 2.62 -3.90
N PRO A 28 -7.76 2.45 -2.82
CA PRO A 28 -9.06 3.10 -2.70
C PRO A 28 -8.83 4.61 -2.68
N CYS A 29 -9.38 5.29 -3.68
CA CYS A 29 -9.33 6.73 -3.81
C CYS A 29 -10.75 7.26 -3.67
N ARG A 30 -10.96 8.24 -2.79
CA ARG A 30 -12.27 8.90 -2.63
C ARG A 30 -12.65 9.77 -3.82
N GLU A 31 -11.67 10.16 -4.63
CA GLU A 31 -11.87 10.89 -5.88
C GLU A 31 -11.72 9.95 -7.08
N GLU A 32 -12.78 9.83 -7.89
CA GLU A 32 -12.84 8.95 -9.07
C GLU A 32 -11.84 9.30 -10.20
N LYS A 33 -11.09 10.41 -10.08
CA LYS A 33 -10.23 10.95 -11.15
C LYS A 33 -8.78 11.20 -10.76
N MET A 34 -8.30 10.62 -9.67
CA MET A 34 -6.90 10.77 -9.30
C MET A 34 -6.04 9.91 -10.23
N THR A 35 -5.14 10.53 -10.99
CA THR A 35 -4.18 9.81 -11.83
C THR A 35 -3.18 9.08 -10.93
N PRO A 36 -2.56 7.98 -11.39
CA PRO A 36 -1.63 7.26 -10.55
C PRO A 36 -0.39 8.07 -10.14
N TYR A 37 -0.02 9.08 -10.93
CA TYR A 37 1.02 10.04 -10.59
C TYR A 37 0.60 10.96 -9.43
N GLU A 38 -0.65 11.41 -9.42
CA GLU A 38 -1.21 12.17 -8.31
C GLU A 38 -1.36 11.30 -7.05
N ILE A 39 -1.68 10.02 -7.17
CA ILE A 39 -1.67 9.09 -6.03
C ILE A 39 -0.27 8.97 -5.42
N MET A 40 0.78 8.94 -6.24
CA MET A 40 2.16 8.85 -5.77
C MET A 40 2.66 10.14 -5.09
N LEU A 41 2.17 11.31 -5.51
CA LEU A 41 2.57 12.63 -4.98
C LEU A 41 1.59 13.19 -3.95
N SER A 42 0.46 12.53 -3.71
CA SER A 42 -0.56 13.01 -2.77
C SER A 42 -0.07 12.80 -1.34
N GLU A 43 0.43 13.88 -0.74
CA GLU A 43 0.71 14.00 0.70
C GLU A 43 -0.57 13.97 1.57
N SER A 44 -1.74 13.73 0.97
CA SER A 44 -3.02 13.74 1.66
C SER A 44 -2.94 12.78 2.85
N GLN A 45 -2.93 13.42 4.02
CA GLN A 45 -2.89 12.80 5.33
C GLN A 45 -3.99 11.75 5.43
N GLU A 46 -3.72 10.68 6.19
CA GLU A 46 -4.61 9.55 6.53
C GLU A 46 -4.53 8.27 5.65
N ARG A 47 -3.43 8.03 4.92
CA ARG A 47 -3.19 6.71 4.29
C ARG A 47 -2.06 5.96 5.00
N MET A 48 -2.36 4.75 5.48
CA MET A 48 -1.41 3.88 6.16
C MET A 48 -1.21 2.59 5.37
N LEU A 49 0.05 2.21 5.14
CA LEU A 49 0.41 0.94 4.53
C LEU A 49 0.78 -0.05 5.63
N ILE A 50 0.24 -1.28 5.53
CA ILE A 50 0.44 -2.33 6.53
C ILE A 50 0.78 -3.62 5.80
N VAL A 51 1.81 -4.31 6.29
CA VAL A 51 2.15 -5.66 5.83
C VAL A 51 1.44 -6.66 6.73
N LEU A 52 0.67 -7.55 6.11
CA LEU A 52 -0.05 -8.62 6.80
C LEU A 52 0.57 -9.97 6.45
N GLU A 53 0.47 -10.89 7.39
CA GLU A 53 0.82 -12.29 7.15
C GLU A 53 -0.26 -12.97 6.28
N ASN A 54 0.15 -13.86 5.36
CA ASN A 54 -0.78 -14.56 4.48
C ASN A 54 -1.89 -15.27 5.28
N GLY A 55 -3.14 -15.06 4.90
CA GLY A 55 -4.32 -15.62 5.56
C GLY A 55 -4.92 -14.75 6.68
N LYS A 56 -4.29 -13.63 7.04
CA LYS A 56 -4.83 -12.67 8.03
C LYS A 56 -5.63 -11.53 7.40
N GLU A 57 -5.82 -11.52 6.09
CA GLU A 57 -6.51 -10.45 5.35
C GLU A 57 -7.97 -10.32 5.79
N ASN A 58 -8.65 -11.45 6.00
CA ASN A 58 -10.04 -11.46 6.47
C ASN A 58 -10.18 -10.92 7.89
N LEU A 59 -9.20 -11.17 8.76
CA LEU A 59 -9.19 -10.64 10.12
C LEU A 59 -8.95 -9.13 10.10
N ALA A 60 -7.95 -8.69 9.33
CA ALA A 60 -7.67 -7.27 9.13
C ALA A 60 -8.91 -6.55 8.59
N LYS A 61 -9.53 -7.08 7.52
CA LYS A 61 -10.75 -6.51 6.95
C LYS A 61 -11.85 -6.33 7.99
N LYS A 62 -12.12 -7.32 8.84
CA LYS A 62 -13.11 -7.20 9.92
C LYS A 62 -12.78 -6.09 10.92
N ILE A 63 -11.50 -5.87 11.22
CA ILE A 63 -11.07 -4.79 12.09
C ILE A 63 -11.33 -3.45 11.41
N PHE A 64 -10.88 -3.27 10.16
CA PHE A 64 -11.10 -2.02 9.42
C PHE A 64 -12.59 -1.73 9.18
N ASP A 65 -13.39 -2.74 8.84
CA ASP A 65 -14.85 -2.62 8.69
C ASP A 65 -15.50 -2.14 10.02
N LYS A 66 -15.05 -2.63 11.18
CA LYS A 66 -15.57 -2.20 12.51
C LYS A 66 -15.32 -0.71 12.77
N TRP A 67 -14.22 -0.17 12.27
CA TRP A 67 -13.85 1.25 12.42
C TRP A 67 -14.29 2.11 11.23
N ASN A 68 -15.03 1.54 10.28
CA ASN A 68 -15.49 2.21 9.06
C ASN A 68 -14.32 2.85 8.27
N LEU A 69 -13.20 2.13 8.19
CA LEU A 69 -12.01 2.51 7.45
C LEU A 69 -11.92 1.73 6.14
N ASP A 70 -11.47 2.39 5.08
CA ASP A 70 -11.24 1.76 3.78
C ASP A 70 -10.03 0.82 3.85
N PHE A 71 -10.21 -0.43 3.44
CA PHE A 71 -9.16 -1.45 3.42
C PHE A 71 -9.12 -2.16 2.06
N ALA A 72 -7.95 -2.17 1.44
CA ALA A 72 -7.70 -2.87 0.19
C ALA A 72 -6.33 -3.54 0.20
N VAL A 73 -6.28 -4.77 -0.32
CA VAL A 73 -5.01 -5.45 -0.57
C VAL A 73 -4.46 -4.95 -1.90
N ILE A 74 -3.45 -4.09 -1.83
CA ILE A 74 -2.85 -3.43 -2.99
C ILE A 74 -1.59 -4.13 -3.50
N GLY A 75 -1.14 -5.22 -2.87
CA GLY A 75 0.13 -5.83 -3.26
C GLY A 75 0.55 -7.00 -2.40
N LYS A 76 1.76 -7.48 -2.65
CA LYS A 76 2.40 -8.55 -1.89
C LYS A 76 3.90 -8.32 -1.79
N THR A 77 4.50 -8.82 -0.72
CA THR A 77 5.95 -9.00 -0.64
C THR A 77 6.37 -10.19 -1.50
N THR A 78 7.58 -10.14 -2.04
CA THR A 78 8.16 -11.18 -2.87
C THR A 78 9.58 -11.47 -2.39
N ASP A 79 10.06 -12.69 -2.57
CA ASP A 79 11.45 -13.06 -2.23
C ASP A 79 12.48 -12.55 -3.25
N SER A 80 12.03 -11.79 -4.25
CA SER A 80 12.94 -11.14 -5.21
C SER A 80 13.34 -9.77 -4.67
N GLN A 81 14.60 -9.34 -4.76
CA GLN A 81 15.01 -7.97 -4.37
C GLN A 81 14.51 -6.87 -5.34
N LYS A 82 13.42 -7.13 -6.07
CA LYS A 82 12.87 -6.21 -7.08
C LYS A 82 11.59 -5.57 -6.55
N ASN A 83 11.58 -4.25 -6.53
CA ASN A 83 10.38 -3.46 -6.27
C ASN A 83 9.67 -3.19 -7.58
N ARG A 84 8.38 -3.52 -7.66
CA ARG A 84 7.53 -3.31 -8.84
C ARG A 84 6.31 -2.53 -8.43
N ILE A 85 6.10 -1.40 -9.10
CA ILE A 85 4.90 -0.59 -8.97
C ILE A 85 4.15 -0.72 -10.29
N ILE A 86 2.90 -1.19 -10.21
CA ILE A 86 2.00 -1.45 -11.34
C ILE A 86 0.85 -0.46 -11.24
N PHE A 87 0.51 0.13 -12.39
CA PHE A 87 -0.57 1.09 -12.56
C PHE A 87 -1.74 0.44 -13.28
#